data_AF-A0A8D2KE89-F1
#
_entry.id   AF-A0A8D2KE89-F1
#
_cell.length_a   1.000
_cell.length_b   1.000
_cell.length_c   1.000
_cell.angle_alpha   90.00
_cell.angle_beta   90.00
_cell.angle_gamma   90.00
#
_symmetry.space_group_name_H-M   'P 1'
#
loop_
_entity.id
_entity.type
_entity.pdbx_description
1 polymer ?
#
loop_
_entity_poly.entity_id
_entity_poly.type
_entity_poly.pdbx_seq_one_letter_code
_entity_poly.pdbx_strand_id
1 'polypeptide(L)'
;MKLKLKNVFLAYFLVSIAGLLYALVQLGQPCDCLPPLRAAAEQLRQKDLRISELQADLRRPPPAPAQPPEPEALPTIYVITPTYARLVQKAELVRLSQTLSLVPRLHWLLVEDSDGPTPLVSGLLSASGLLFTHLAVLTPKAQRLREGEPGWVRPRGVEQRNKALEWLRGRGGAVGGEKDPPPPGTQGVVYFADDDNTYSRELFEEVLVWHTRTEKPKMKQEEQLQRQGRGSDPAIEV
;
A
#
# COMPACT_ATOMS: atom_id res chain seq x y z
N MET A 1 13.45 23.13 113.78
CA MET A 1 12.46 22.06 114.03
C MET A 1 13.14 20.71 113.78
N LYS A 2 13.31 19.87 114.83
CA LYS A 2 13.90 18.52 114.67
C LYS A 2 12.85 17.61 114.01
N LEU A 3 12.94 17.39 112.70
CA LEU A 3 12.11 16.38 112.05
C LEU A 3 12.49 15.01 112.65
N LYS A 4 11.54 14.34 113.32
CA LYS A 4 11.75 12.97 113.81
C LYS A 4 11.97 12.08 112.58
N LEU A 5 13.05 11.30 112.58
CA LEU A 5 13.49 10.45 111.46
C LEU A 5 12.36 9.57 110.89
N LYS A 6 11.40 9.16 111.72
CA LYS A 6 10.18 8.42 111.33
C LYS A 6 9.30 9.17 110.31
N ASN A 7 9.21 10.51 110.39
CA ASN A 7 8.40 11.32 109.48
C ASN A 7 9.07 11.45 108.10
N VAL A 8 10.41 11.49 108.07
CA VAL A 8 11.18 11.49 106.82
C VAL A 8 11.02 10.14 106.11
N PHE A 9 11.07 9.05 106.86
CA PHE A 9 10.87 7.70 106.33
C PHE A 9 9.46 7.52 105.76
N LEU A 10 8.43 8.01 106.47
CA LEU A 10 7.04 7.95 106.00
C LEU A 10 6.84 8.79 104.73
N ALA A 11 7.42 9.98 104.66
CA ALA A 11 7.35 10.81 103.46
C ALA A 11 8.04 10.13 102.26
N TYR A 12 9.23 9.55 102.45
CA TYR A 12 9.94 8.83 101.40
C TYR A 12 9.18 7.58 100.92
N PHE A 13 8.55 6.86 101.86
CA PHE A 13 7.72 5.70 101.55
C PHE A 13 6.48 6.07 100.73
N LEU A 14 5.79 7.16 101.10
CA LEU A 14 4.62 7.66 100.36
C LEU A 14 5.00 8.16 98.96
N VAL A 15 6.12 8.88 98.83
CA VAL A 15 6.63 9.33 97.53
C VAL A 15 7.07 8.15 96.67
N SER A 16 7.70 7.13 97.25
CA SER A 16 8.09 5.91 96.53
C SER A 16 6.89 5.09 96.08
N ILE A 17 5.85 4.96 96.91
CA ILE A 17 4.60 4.28 96.52
C ILE A 17 3.87 5.08 95.45
N ALA A 18 3.76 6.40 95.57
CA ALA A 18 3.15 7.24 94.55
C ALA A 18 3.92 7.15 93.22
N GLY A 19 5.25 7.15 93.27
CA GLY A 19 6.12 6.94 92.11
C GLY A 19 5.96 5.55 91.49
N LEU A 20 5.85 4.50 92.31
CA LEU A 20 5.62 3.13 91.85
C LEU A 20 4.25 2.98 91.21
N LEU A 21 3.20 3.53 91.81
CA LEU A 21 1.84 3.51 91.26
C LEU A 21 1.77 4.30 89.94
N TYR A 22 2.46 5.45 89.85
CA TYR A 22 2.56 6.21 88.60
C TYR A 22 3.28 5.41 87.51
N ALA A 23 4.38 4.73 87.85
CA ALA A 23 5.11 3.86 86.92
C ALA A 23 4.26 2.66 86.46
N LEU A 24 3.49 2.04 87.36
CA LEU A 24 2.58 0.95 87.03
C LEU A 24 1.41 1.39 86.15
N VAL A 25 0.88 2.60 86.34
CA VAL A 25 -0.16 3.19 85.47
C VAL A 25 0.39 3.48 84.07
N GLN A 26 1.64 3.96 83.96
CA GLN A 26 2.30 4.18 82.68
C GLN A 26 2.60 2.88 81.93
N LEU A 27 2.99 1.81 82.65
CA LEU A 27 3.26 0.49 82.06
C LEU A 27 1.99 -0.24 81.59
N GLY A 28 0.83 0.12 82.12
CA GLY A 28 -0.46 -0.51 81.80
C GLY A 28 -1.29 0.18 80.72
N GLN A 29 -0.81 1.25 80.08
CA GLN A 29 -1.56 1.91 79.02
C GLN A 29 -1.54 1.06 77.74
N PRO A 30 -2.70 0.59 77.24
CA PRO A 30 -2.75 -0.16 76.00
C PRO A 30 -2.33 0.77 74.85
N CYS A 31 -1.23 0.45 74.19
CA CYS A 31 -0.87 1.12 72.95
C CYS A 31 -1.91 0.72 71.89
N ASP A 32 -2.65 1.70 71.37
CA ASP A 32 -3.58 1.47 70.27
C ASP A 32 -2.76 1.33 68.98
N CYS A 33 -2.23 0.13 68.74
CA CYS A 33 -1.42 -0.20 67.55
C CYS A 33 -2.25 -0.37 66.28
N LEU A 34 -3.58 -0.22 66.39
CA LEU A 34 -4.54 -0.44 65.31
C LEU A 34 -4.39 0.56 64.15
N PRO A 35 -4.14 1.87 64.37
CA PRO A 35 -3.96 2.82 63.27
C PRO A 35 -2.73 2.56 62.38
N PRO A 36 -1.49 2.34 62.90
CA PRO A 36 -0.35 2.06 62.04
C PRO A 36 -0.46 0.70 61.34
N LEU A 37 -1.08 -0.30 61.97
CA LEU A 37 -1.34 -1.59 61.33
C LEU A 37 -2.37 -1.49 60.18
N ARG A 38 -3.42 -0.67 60.35
CA ARG A 38 -4.39 -0.38 59.27
C ARG A 38 -3.74 0.37 58.12
N ALA A 39 -2.93 1.39 58.40
CA ALA A 39 -2.19 2.13 57.38
C ALA A 39 -1.23 1.22 56.59
N ALA A 40 -0.52 0.32 57.28
CA ALA A 40 0.35 -0.66 56.63
C ALA A 40 -0.44 -1.65 55.74
N ALA A 41 -1.62 -2.10 56.19
CA ALA A 41 -2.49 -2.98 55.42
C ALA A 41 -3.07 -2.30 54.17
N GLU A 42 -3.45 -1.02 54.28
CA GLU A 42 -3.91 -0.21 53.14
C GLU A 42 -2.79 0.02 52.11
N GLN A 43 -1.58 0.31 52.57
CA GLN A 43 -0.40 0.42 51.69
C GLN A 43 -0.11 -0.88 50.96
N LEU A 44 -0.23 -2.02 51.64
CA LEU A 44 0.00 -3.33 51.02
C LEU A 44 -1.04 -3.60 49.93
N ARG A 45 -2.31 -3.30 50.20
CA ARG A 45 -3.40 -3.44 49.24
C ARG A 45 -3.22 -2.54 48.00
N GLN A 46 -2.76 -1.30 48.18
CA GLN A 46 -2.43 -0.41 47.06
C GLN A 46 -1.30 -0.97 46.21
N LYS A 47 -0.27 -1.54 46.85
CA LYS A 47 0.84 -2.19 46.14
C LYS A 47 0.39 -3.41 45.36
N ASP A 48 -0.47 -4.24 45.92
CA ASP A 48 -1.02 -5.42 45.24
C ASP A 48 -1.83 -5.03 44.00
N LEU A 49 -2.65 -3.97 44.11
CA LEU A 49 -3.38 -3.42 42.97
C LEU A 49 -2.41 -2.93 41.89
N ARG A 50 -1.37 -2.20 42.27
CA ARG A 50 -0.38 -1.69 41.31
C ARG A 50 0.41 -2.80 40.64
N ILE A 51 0.76 -3.85 41.38
CA ILE A 51 1.42 -5.05 40.84
C ILE A 51 0.50 -5.73 39.83
N SER A 52 -0.79 -5.88 40.14
CA SER A 52 -1.77 -6.46 39.23
C SER A 52 -1.90 -5.65 37.92
N GLU A 53 -1.98 -4.32 38.01
CA GLU A 53 -1.98 -3.43 36.84
C GLU A 53 -0.72 -3.59 35.98
N LEU A 54 0.46 -3.57 36.61
CA LEU A 54 1.73 -3.72 35.91
C LEU A 54 1.88 -5.12 35.28
N GLN A 55 1.38 -6.17 35.95
CA GLN A 55 1.34 -7.51 35.39
C GLN A 55 0.38 -7.61 34.20
N ALA A 56 -0.76 -6.90 34.23
CA ALA A 56 -1.67 -6.83 33.09
C ALA A 56 -1.05 -6.09 31.91
N ASP A 57 -0.32 -5.00 32.16
CA ASP A 57 0.39 -4.24 31.12
C ASP A 57 1.56 -5.04 30.53
N LEU A 58 2.33 -5.77 31.34
CA LEU A 58 3.41 -6.65 30.85
C LEU A 58 2.88 -7.85 30.04
N ARG A 59 1.67 -8.32 30.34
CA ARG A 59 1.01 -9.39 29.59
C ARG A 59 0.32 -8.90 28.32
N ARG A 60 0.11 -7.59 28.15
CA ARG A 60 -0.38 -7.09 26.88
C ARG A 60 0.69 -7.36 25.82
N PRO A 61 0.37 -8.11 24.75
CA PRO A 61 1.27 -8.16 23.62
C PRO A 61 1.50 -6.72 23.15
N PRO A 62 2.73 -6.35 22.75
CA PRO A 62 2.94 -5.07 22.11
C PRO A 62 1.92 -4.96 20.97
N PRO A 63 1.30 -3.77 20.75
CA PRO A 63 0.54 -3.58 19.53
C PRO A 63 1.46 -4.00 18.41
N ALA A 64 1.01 -4.94 17.57
CA ALA A 64 1.74 -5.30 16.37
C ALA A 64 2.14 -3.98 15.72
N PRO A 65 3.43 -3.78 15.36
CA PRO A 65 3.82 -2.57 14.68
C PRO A 65 2.80 -2.41 13.56
N ALA A 66 2.05 -1.30 13.57
CA ALA A 66 1.14 -1.00 12.49
C ALA A 66 1.98 -1.19 11.25
N GLN A 67 1.67 -2.21 10.46
CA GLN A 67 2.33 -2.37 9.18
C GLN A 67 2.19 -0.98 8.56
N PRO A 68 3.28 -0.30 8.17
CA PRO A 68 3.13 0.91 7.38
C PRO A 68 2.12 0.57 6.30
N PRO A 69 1.10 1.43 6.05
CA PRO A 69 0.12 1.14 5.01
C PRO A 69 0.92 0.63 3.82
N GLU A 70 0.61 -0.59 3.34
CA GLU A 70 1.34 -1.18 2.22
C GLU A 70 1.58 -0.06 1.21
N PRO A 71 2.83 0.21 0.81
CA PRO A 71 3.10 1.32 -0.10
C PRO A 71 2.12 1.17 -1.24
N GLU A 72 1.20 2.13 -1.40
CA GLU A 72 0.08 2.05 -2.35
C GLU A 72 0.62 1.42 -3.61
N ALA A 73 0.17 0.19 -3.89
CA ALA A 73 0.91 -0.71 -4.73
C ALA A 73 0.91 -0.13 -6.16
N LEU A 74 1.97 0.61 -6.52
CA LEU A 74 2.13 1.42 -7.75
C LEU A 74 1.39 0.80 -8.93
N PRO A 75 0.35 1.41 -9.51
CA PRO A 75 -0.51 0.71 -10.46
C PRO A 75 0.27 0.13 -11.64
N THR A 76 -0.25 -0.98 -12.20
CA THR A 76 0.38 -1.63 -13.34
C THR A 76 0.22 -0.77 -14.60
N ILE A 77 1.30 -0.62 -15.37
CA ILE A 77 1.26 0.06 -16.67
C ILE A 77 1.01 -0.98 -17.77
N TYR A 78 -0.11 -0.86 -18.47
CA TYR A 78 -0.45 -1.65 -19.65
C TYR A 78 0.03 -0.92 -20.90
N VAL A 79 1.17 -1.35 -21.43
CA VAL A 79 1.77 -0.76 -22.64
C VAL A 79 1.20 -1.45 -23.86
N ILE A 80 0.43 -0.72 -24.67
CA ILE A 80 -0.16 -1.22 -25.91
C ILE A 80 0.76 -0.87 -27.07
N THR A 81 1.33 -1.89 -27.71
CA THR A 81 2.23 -1.72 -28.86
C THR A 81 1.64 -2.42 -30.09
N PRO A 82 1.16 -1.67 -31.09
CA PRO A 82 0.88 -2.24 -32.40
C PRO A 82 2.21 -2.51 -33.14
N THR A 83 2.33 -3.66 -33.79
CA THR A 83 3.49 -3.98 -34.63
C THR A 83 3.04 -4.72 -35.90
N TYR A 84 3.88 -4.71 -36.93
CA TYR A 84 3.59 -5.43 -38.19
C TYR A 84 4.89 -5.92 -38.83
N ALA A 85 4.77 -6.94 -39.68
CA ALA A 85 5.92 -7.54 -40.34
C ALA A 85 6.59 -6.55 -41.30
N ARG A 86 7.85 -6.21 -41.00
CA ARG A 86 8.76 -5.40 -41.84
C ARG A 86 10.22 -5.76 -41.53
N LEU A 87 11.14 -5.36 -42.41
CA LEU A 87 12.56 -5.70 -42.29
C LEU A 87 13.15 -5.36 -40.91
N VAL A 88 12.79 -4.21 -40.34
CA VAL A 88 13.31 -3.73 -39.06
C VAL A 88 12.53 -4.21 -37.83
N GLN A 89 11.39 -4.90 -38.02
CA GLN A 89 10.45 -5.23 -36.93
C GLN A 89 11.15 -5.85 -35.72
N LYS A 90 11.99 -6.88 -35.95
CA LYS A 90 12.71 -7.56 -34.87
C LYS A 90 13.64 -6.61 -34.11
N ALA A 91 14.33 -5.71 -34.82
CA ALA A 91 15.23 -4.75 -34.19
C ALA A 91 14.46 -3.75 -33.31
N GLU A 92 13.33 -3.24 -33.80
CA GLU A 92 12.46 -2.33 -33.04
C GLU A 92 11.92 -3.00 -31.77
N LEU A 93 11.42 -4.23 -31.89
CA LEU A 93 10.88 -4.97 -30.75
C LEU A 93 11.96 -5.38 -29.75
N VAL A 94 13.18 -5.72 -30.21
CA VAL A 94 14.29 -6.03 -29.31
C VAL A 94 14.65 -4.81 -28.46
N ARG A 95 14.89 -3.64 -29.08
CA ARG A 95 15.24 -2.44 -28.30
C ARG A 95 14.12 -2.02 -27.35
N LEU A 96 12.86 -2.10 -27.81
CA LEU A 96 11.71 -1.76 -26.97
C LEU A 96 11.59 -2.72 -25.79
N SER A 97 11.68 -4.04 -26.02
CA SER A 97 11.62 -5.04 -24.95
C SER A 97 12.70 -4.84 -23.89
N GLN A 98 13.92 -4.47 -24.31
CA GLN A 98 15.03 -4.16 -23.41
C GLN A 98 14.73 -2.92 -22.58
N THR A 99 14.20 -1.85 -23.17
CA THR A 99 13.75 -0.66 -22.43
C THR A 99 12.65 -1.00 -21.42
N LEU A 100 11.62 -1.74 -21.84
CA LEU A 100 10.49 -2.12 -20.98
C LEU A 100 10.93 -3.03 -19.83
N SER A 101 11.98 -3.86 -20.00
CA SER A 101 12.51 -4.72 -18.95
C SER A 101 13.08 -3.96 -17.75
N LEU A 102 13.38 -2.68 -17.94
CA LEU A 102 13.91 -1.79 -16.91
C LEU A 102 12.81 -1.06 -16.13
N VAL A 103 11.54 -1.27 -16.49
CA VAL A 103 10.36 -0.63 -15.88
C VAL A 103 9.63 -1.65 -15.00
N PRO A 104 9.53 -1.43 -13.68
CA PRO A 104 8.80 -2.34 -12.81
C PRO A 104 7.29 -2.26 -13.07
N ARG A 105 6.57 -3.35 -12.77
CA ARG A 105 5.10 -3.42 -12.83
C ARG A 105 4.50 -3.01 -14.18
N LEU A 106 5.12 -3.51 -15.24
CA LEU A 106 4.69 -3.28 -16.61
C LEU A 106 4.12 -4.57 -17.20
N HIS A 107 2.97 -4.45 -17.86
CA HIS A 107 2.37 -5.50 -18.66
C HIS A 107 2.37 -5.07 -20.12
N TRP A 108 3.13 -5.79 -20.96
CA TRP A 108 3.25 -5.46 -22.37
C TRP A 108 2.15 -6.14 -23.21
N LEU A 109 1.25 -5.36 -23.79
CA LEU A 109 0.21 -5.80 -24.70
C LEU A 109 0.68 -5.59 -26.15
N LEU A 110 1.33 -6.62 -26.71
CA LEU A 110 1.85 -6.58 -28.08
C LEU A 110 0.81 -7.13 -29.06
N VAL A 111 0.42 -6.30 -30.03
CA VAL A 111 -0.64 -6.64 -31.00
C VAL A 111 -0.10 -6.62 -32.43
N GLU A 112 -0.07 -7.78 -33.08
CA GLU A 112 0.39 -7.91 -34.45
C GLU A 112 -0.70 -7.56 -35.48
N ASP A 113 -0.38 -6.72 -36.47
CA ASP A 113 -1.14 -6.57 -37.71
C ASP A 113 -0.87 -7.77 -38.64
N SER A 114 -1.54 -8.87 -38.33
CA SER A 114 -1.40 -10.16 -39.02
C SER A 114 -2.66 -11.00 -38.81
N ASP A 115 -2.84 -12.03 -39.65
CA ASP A 115 -3.96 -12.97 -39.52
C ASP A 115 -3.85 -13.87 -38.27
N GLY A 116 -2.67 -13.93 -37.63
CA GLY A 116 -2.41 -14.74 -36.45
C GLY A 116 -0.98 -14.56 -35.95
N PRO A 117 -0.63 -15.12 -34.78
CA PRO A 117 0.68 -14.92 -34.17
C PRO A 117 1.82 -15.40 -35.08
N THR A 118 2.86 -14.57 -35.23
CA THR A 118 4.04 -14.95 -35.99
C THR A 118 5.09 -15.63 -35.09
N PRO A 119 5.84 -16.65 -35.60
CA PRO A 119 6.88 -17.30 -34.81
C PRO A 119 7.98 -16.32 -34.33
N LEU A 120 8.24 -15.26 -35.12
CA LEU A 120 9.21 -14.22 -34.77
C LEU A 120 8.80 -13.51 -33.48
N VAL A 121 7.57 -13.02 -33.43
CA VAL A 121 7.07 -12.25 -32.29
C VAL A 121 6.82 -13.14 -31.08
N SER A 122 6.21 -14.32 -31.26
CA SER A 122 6.03 -15.28 -30.16
C SER A 122 7.36 -15.70 -29.54
N GLY A 123 8.38 -15.97 -30.37
CA GLY A 123 9.72 -16.30 -29.90
C GLY A 123 10.36 -15.14 -29.12
N LEU A 124 10.30 -13.91 -29.64
CA LEU A 124 10.84 -12.73 -28.97
C LEU A 124 10.17 -12.48 -27.61
N LEU A 125 8.84 -12.53 -27.55
CA LEU A 125 8.10 -12.32 -26.30
C LEU A 125 8.46 -13.38 -25.27
N SER A 126 8.51 -14.66 -25.66
CA SER A 126 8.88 -15.76 -24.75
C SER A 126 10.30 -15.62 -24.18
N ALA A 127 11.23 -15.04 -24.94
CA ALA A 127 12.61 -14.82 -24.53
C ALA A 127 12.81 -13.52 -23.74
N SER A 128 11.83 -12.60 -23.75
CA SER A 128 11.98 -11.25 -23.17
C SER A 128 12.00 -11.22 -21.64
N GLY A 129 11.39 -12.20 -20.98
CA GLY A 129 11.19 -12.22 -19.53
C GLY A 129 10.17 -11.19 -19.01
N LEU A 130 9.50 -10.45 -19.90
CA LEU A 130 8.45 -9.50 -19.55
C LEU A 130 7.14 -10.21 -19.23
N LEU A 131 6.30 -9.60 -18.40
CA LEU A 131 4.87 -9.93 -18.36
C LEU A 131 4.24 -9.38 -19.64
N PHE A 132 3.63 -10.24 -20.43
CA PHE A 132 3.04 -9.84 -21.71
C PHE A 132 1.73 -10.56 -22.01
N THR A 133 0.93 -9.95 -22.88
CA THR A 133 -0.16 -10.60 -23.60
C THR A 133 0.08 -10.41 -25.10
N HIS A 134 0.04 -11.50 -25.84
CA HIS A 134 0.19 -11.50 -27.29
C HIS A 134 -1.20 -11.53 -27.93
N LEU A 135 -1.48 -10.56 -28.80
CA LEU A 135 -2.70 -10.44 -29.59
C LEU A 135 -2.37 -10.34 -31.09
N ALA A 136 -3.34 -10.66 -31.94
CA ALA A 136 -3.23 -10.47 -33.39
C ALA A 136 -4.57 -10.01 -33.96
N VAL A 137 -4.53 -9.03 -34.87
CA VAL A 137 -5.68 -8.60 -35.67
C VAL A 137 -5.19 -7.96 -36.96
N LEU A 138 -5.67 -8.47 -38.10
CA LEU A 138 -5.29 -7.93 -39.41
C LEU A 138 -6.02 -6.61 -39.67
N THR A 139 -5.29 -5.57 -40.06
CA THR A 139 -5.91 -4.34 -40.59
C THR A 139 -6.59 -4.66 -41.93
N PRO A 140 -7.91 -4.39 -42.08
CA PRO A 140 -8.63 -4.61 -43.33
C PRO A 140 -7.93 -3.97 -44.53
N LYS A 141 -7.84 -4.70 -45.65
CA LYS A 141 -7.20 -4.19 -46.90
C LYS A 141 -7.76 -2.85 -47.34
N ALA A 142 -9.06 -2.63 -47.12
CA ALA A 142 -9.75 -1.39 -47.45
C ALA A 142 -9.31 -0.16 -46.62
N GLN A 143 -8.57 -0.35 -45.52
CA GLN A 143 -8.06 0.69 -44.62
C GLN A 143 -6.52 0.79 -44.65
N ARG A 144 -5.83 -0.04 -45.42
CA ARG A 144 -4.36 0.07 -45.62
C ARG A 144 -4.02 1.25 -46.51
N LEU A 145 -2.91 1.93 -46.25
CA LEU A 145 -2.35 2.96 -47.13
C LEU A 145 -2.15 2.39 -48.53
N ARG A 146 -2.68 3.09 -49.54
CA ARG A 146 -2.41 2.77 -50.95
C ARG A 146 -1.10 3.42 -51.38
N GLU A 147 -0.45 2.84 -52.38
CA GLU A 147 0.76 3.42 -52.97
C GLU A 147 0.44 4.81 -53.54
N GLY A 148 1.20 5.82 -53.11
CA GLY A 148 0.98 7.23 -53.47
C GLY A 148 0.00 8.01 -52.60
N GLU A 149 -0.69 7.38 -51.64
CA GLU A 149 -1.51 8.12 -50.66
C GLU A 149 -0.65 8.71 -49.53
N PRO A 150 -0.93 9.95 -49.09
CA PRO A 150 -0.22 10.52 -47.96
C PRO A 150 -0.47 9.76 -46.64
N GLY A 151 0.59 9.56 -45.86
CA GLY A 151 0.59 8.74 -44.63
C GLY A 151 -0.45 9.13 -43.57
N TRP A 152 -0.93 10.37 -43.56
CA TRP A 152 -1.94 10.86 -42.61
C TRP A 152 -3.38 10.49 -42.97
N VAL A 153 -3.64 10.03 -44.20
CA VAL A 153 -5.01 9.75 -44.67
C VAL A 153 -5.59 8.52 -43.99
N ARG A 154 -4.75 7.54 -43.64
CA ARG A 154 -5.17 6.29 -43.00
C ARG A 154 -4.26 6.00 -41.80
N PRO A 155 -4.74 6.27 -40.57
CA PRO A 155 -3.94 6.04 -39.37
C PRO A 155 -3.56 4.56 -39.24
N ARG A 156 -2.28 4.30 -38.94
CA ARG A 156 -1.75 2.94 -38.76
C ARG A 156 -2.01 2.46 -37.34
N GLY A 157 -2.20 1.15 -37.14
CA GLY A 157 -2.27 0.55 -35.81
C GLY A 157 -3.62 0.68 -35.10
N VAL A 158 -4.67 1.22 -35.75
CA VAL A 158 -5.95 1.52 -35.08
C VAL A 158 -6.66 0.26 -34.59
N GLU A 159 -6.82 -0.73 -35.48
CA GLU A 159 -7.47 -2.00 -35.14
C GLU A 159 -6.71 -2.75 -34.05
N GLN A 160 -5.38 -2.66 -34.07
CA GLN A 160 -4.50 -3.28 -33.08
C GLN A 160 -4.67 -2.64 -31.70
N ARG A 161 -4.70 -1.30 -31.62
CA ARG A 161 -4.98 -0.58 -30.37
C ARG A 161 -6.37 -0.91 -29.83
N ASN A 162 -7.39 -0.93 -30.70
CA ASN A 162 -8.74 -1.31 -30.32
C ASN A 162 -8.82 -2.75 -29.81
N LYS A 163 -8.13 -3.70 -30.45
CA LYS A 163 -8.09 -5.10 -30.01
C LYS A 163 -7.48 -5.25 -28.61
N ALA A 164 -6.45 -4.47 -28.27
CA ALA A 164 -5.91 -4.44 -26.91
C ALA A 164 -6.92 -3.88 -25.90
N LEU A 165 -7.64 -2.80 -26.26
CA LEU A 165 -8.71 -2.24 -25.41
C LEU A 165 -9.86 -3.24 -25.22
N GLU A 166 -10.24 -3.98 -26.25
CA GLU A 166 -11.23 -5.05 -26.15
C GLU A 166 -10.79 -6.16 -25.21
N TRP A 167 -9.52 -6.58 -25.31
CA TRP A 167 -8.96 -7.58 -24.40
C TRP A 167 -8.99 -7.08 -22.95
N LEU A 168 -8.52 -5.85 -22.69
CA LEU A 168 -8.58 -5.22 -21.36
C LEU A 168 -10.00 -5.16 -20.79
N ARG A 169 -11.02 -5.07 -21.65
CA ARG A 169 -12.45 -5.06 -21.27
C ARG A 169 -13.07 -6.45 -21.11
N GLY A 170 -12.27 -7.52 -21.08
CA GLY A 170 -12.80 -8.87 -20.86
C GLY A 170 -13.32 -9.58 -22.12
N ARG A 171 -13.08 -9.03 -23.32
CA ARG A 171 -13.56 -9.67 -24.58
C ARG A 171 -12.63 -10.77 -25.10
N GLY A 172 -11.53 -11.05 -24.41
CA GLY A 172 -10.58 -12.11 -24.72
C GLY A 172 -9.83 -11.90 -26.04
N GLY A 173 -9.34 -12.98 -26.63
CA GLY A 173 -8.59 -12.97 -27.90
C GLY A 173 -7.07 -13.03 -27.77
N ALA A 174 -6.54 -13.22 -26.55
CA ALA A 174 -5.13 -13.50 -26.33
C ALA A 174 -4.71 -14.81 -27.01
N VAL A 175 -3.62 -14.77 -27.76
CA VAL A 175 -3.04 -15.92 -28.47
C VAL A 175 -1.81 -16.48 -27.76
N GLY A 176 -1.22 -15.73 -26.82
CA GLY A 176 -0.08 -16.15 -26.00
C GLY A 176 0.17 -15.22 -24.81
N GLY A 177 1.03 -15.64 -23.88
CA GLY A 177 1.30 -14.92 -22.64
C GLY A 177 0.16 -15.02 -21.63
N GLU A 178 -0.02 -13.96 -20.83
CA GLU A 178 -1.14 -13.80 -19.90
C GLU A 178 -2.45 -13.67 -20.68
N LYS A 179 -3.39 -14.57 -20.43
CA LYS A 179 -4.61 -14.69 -21.24
C LYS A 179 -5.78 -13.92 -20.63
N ASP A 180 -5.79 -13.86 -19.30
CA ASP A 180 -6.88 -13.27 -18.55
C ASP A 180 -6.59 -11.77 -18.35
N PRO A 181 -7.52 -10.88 -18.76
CA PRO A 181 -7.37 -9.46 -18.52
C PRO A 181 -7.55 -9.12 -17.03
N PRO A 182 -7.10 -7.94 -16.58
CA PRO A 182 -7.30 -7.52 -15.21
C PRO A 182 -8.78 -7.51 -14.81
N PRO A 183 -9.12 -7.91 -13.58
CA PRO A 183 -10.51 -7.91 -13.14
C PRO A 183 -11.09 -6.49 -13.09
N PRO A 184 -12.42 -6.33 -13.25
CA PRO A 184 -13.07 -5.04 -13.12
C PRO A 184 -12.73 -4.34 -11.80
N GLY A 185 -12.41 -3.04 -11.87
CA GLY A 185 -12.00 -2.24 -10.70
C GLY A 185 -10.50 -2.28 -10.39
N THR A 186 -9.70 -3.03 -11.15
CA THR A 186 -8.23 -2.99 -11.03
C THR A 186 -7.70 -1.62 -11.44
N GLN A 187 -6.89 -1.01 -10.58
CA GLN A 187 -6.18 0.23 -10.90
C GLN A 187 -5.01 -0.05 -11.86
N GLY A 188 -4.87 0.78 -12.88
CA GLY A 188 -3.84 0.64 -13.90
C GLY A 188 -3.80 1.86 -14.81
N VAL A 189 -2.68 2.01 -15.52
CA VAL A 189 -2.53 3.05 -16.54
C VAL A 189 -2.35 2.38 -17.90
N VAL A 190 -3.06 2.86 -18.92
CA VAL A 190 -2.88 2.39 -20.30
C VAL A 190 -2.02 3.40 -21.05
N TYR A 191 -0.96 2.92 -21.70
CA TYR A 191 -0.08 3.75 -22.50
C TYR A 191 0.08 3.17 -23.91
N PHE A 192 -0.22 3.97 -24.93
CA PHE A 192 -0.05 3.56 -26.33
C PHE A 192 1.38 3.87 -26.79
N ALA A 193 2.18 2.83 -27.00
CA ALA A 193 3.58 2.93 -27.39
C ALA A 193 3.84 2.25 -28.73
N ASP A 194 3.98 3.03 -29.80
CA ASP A 194 4.38 2.51 -31.12
C ASP A 194 5.81 1.96 -31.09
N ASP A 195 6.06 0.91 -31.88
CA ASP A 195 7.32 0.15 -31.81
C ASP A 195 8.55 0.94 -32.28
N ASP A 196 8.38 1.98 -33.11
CA ASP A 196 9.44 2.80 -33.72
C ASP A 196 9.83 4.05 -32.91
N ASN A 197 9.14 4.35 -31.81
CA ASN A 197 9.48 5.47 -30.93
C ASN A 197 10.58 5.12 -29.92
N THR A 198 11.26 6.15 -29.41
CA THR A 198 12.23 6.03 -28.31
C THR A 198 11.62 6.49 -27.00
N TYR A 199 11.70 5.65 -25.98
CA TYR A 199 11.13 5.90 -24.66
C TYR A 199 12.25 5.97 -23.62
N SER A 200 12.25 7.04 -22.83
CA SER A 200 13.09 7.11 -21.62
C SER A 200 12.43 6.31 -20.50
N ARG A 201 13.22 5.90 -19.49
CA ARG A 201 12.67 5.13 -18.36
C ARG A 201 11.83 6.03 -17.45
N GLU A 202 12.28 7.27 -17.31
CA GLU A 202 11.68 8.31 -16.48
C GLU A 202 10.24 8.62 -16.92
N LEU A 203 9.93 8.49 -18.21
CA LEU A 203 8.57 8.65 -18.74
C LEU A 203 7.57 7.74 -18.01
N PHE A 204 7.94 6.49 -17.73
CA PHE A 204 7.03 5.54 -17.09
C PHE A 204 6.84 5.84 -15.60
N GLU A 205 7.81 6.50 -14.96
CA GLU A 205 7.65 7.03 -13.61
C GLU A 205 6.73 8.26 -13.62
N GLU A 206 6.90 9.16 -14.58
CA GLU A 206 6.05 10.34 -14.74
C GLU A 206 4.60 9.96 -15.05
N VAL A 207 4.36 9.00 -15.95
CA VAL A 207 3.00 8.53 -16.29
C VAL A 207 2.28 8.02 -15.04
N LEU A 208 2.99 7.36 -14.13
CA LEU A 208 2.43 6.96 -12.84
C LEU A 208 2.13 8.18 -11.96
N VAL A 209 2.99 9.19 -11.92
CA VAL A 209 2.72 10.43 -11.17
C VAL A 209 1.52 11.19 -11.75
N TRP A 210 1.38 11.29 -13.07
CA TRP A 210 0.24 11.97 -13.71
C TRP A 210 -1.10 11.29 -13.46
N HIS A 211 -1.16 9.96 -13.35
CA HIS A 211 -2.41 9.29 -12.95
C HIS A 211 -2.88 9.76 -11.56
N THR A 212 -1.96 10.20 -10.69
CA THR A 212 -2.29 10.75 -9.37
C THR A 212 -2.63 12.25 -9.41
N ARG A 213 -2.43 12.92 -10.55
CA ARG A 213 -2.69 14.35 -10.79
C ARG A 213 -3.37 14.56 -12.15
N THR A 214 -4.68 14.40 -12.19
CA THR A 214 -5.48 14.62 -13.41
C THR A 214 -5.65 16.11 -13.73
N GLU A 215 -5.00 16.60 -14.80
CA GLU A 215 -5.40 17.83 -15.48
C GLU A 215 -6.51 17.54 -16.50
N LYS A 216 -7.43 18.48 -16.72
CA LYS A 216 -8.51 18.28 -17.71
C LYS A 216 -7.97 18.42 -19.14
N PRO A 217 -8.08 17.38 -20.00
CA PRO A 217 -7.59 17.44 -21.36
C PRO A 217 -8.47 18.32 -22.26
N LYS A 218 -7.89 18.80 -23.37
CA LYS A 218 -8.58 19.62 -24.38
C LYS A 218 -9.22 18.72 -25.45
N MET A 219 -10.52 18.52 -25.35
CA MET A 219 -11.27 17.47 -26.07
C MET A 219 -11.90 17.92 -27.42
N LYS A 220 -11.21 18.73 -28.22
CA LYS A 220 -11.79 19.32 -29.45
C LYS A 220 -12.35 18.30 -30.46
N GLN A 221 -11.62 17.20 -30.68
CA GLN A 221 -12.04 16.16 -31.64
C GLN A 221 -13.17 15.29 -31.08
N GLU A 222 -13.12 14.99 -29.78
CA GLU A 222 -14.18 14.27 -29.08
C GLU A 222 -15.49 15.08 -29.07
N GLU A 223 -15.44 16.39 -28.83
CA GLU A 223 -16.60 17.29 -28.95
C GLU A 223 -17.21 17.24 -30.37
N GLN A 224 -16.36 17.15 -31.41
CA GLN A 224 -16.82 17.05 -32.79
C GLN A 224 -17.48 15.68 -33.06
N LEU A 225 -16.92 14.59 -32.52
CA LEU A 225 -17.48 13.24 -32.64
C LEU A 225 -18.79 13.09 -31.87
N GLN A 226 -18.90 13.69 -30.69
CA GLN A 226 -20.14 13.74 -29.91
C GLN A 226 -21.26 14.43 -30.68
N ARG A 227 -20.97 15.55 -31.35
CA ARG A 227 -21.95 16.23 -32.23
C ARG A 227 -22.41 15.35 -33.40
N GLN A 228 -21.60 14.37 -33.80
CA GLN A 228 -21.94 13.42 -34.86
C GLN A 228 -22.59 12.13 -34.33
N GLY A 229 -22.87 12.03 -33.02
CA GLY A 229 -23.40 10.82 -32.40
C GLY A 229 -22.40 9.67 -32.32
N ARG A 230 -21.11 9.96 -32.46
CA ARG A 230 -19.99 8.99 -32.48
C ARG A 230 -18.99 9.23 -31.34
N GLY A 231 -19.46 9.82 -30.24
CA GLY A 231 -18.63 10.11 -29.07
C GLY A 231 -18.06 8.84 -28.42
N SER A 232 -17.01 9.04 -27.64
CA SER A 232 -16.38 8.01 -26.82
C SER A 232 -17.27 7.57 -25.65
N ASP A 233 -17.02 6.38 -25.11
CA ASP A 233 -17.74 5.84 -23.97
C ASP A 233 -17.53 6.73 -22.72
N PRO A 234 -18.60 7.29 -22.11
CA PRO A 234 -18.49 8.18 -20.96
C PRO A 234 -17.97 7.51 -19.68
N ALA A 235 -17.89 6.16 -19.64
CA ALA A 235 -17.27 5.43 -18.53
C ALA A 235 -15.73 5.46 -18.57
N ILE A 236 -15.14 6.09 -19.59
CA ILE A 236 -13.69 6.20 -19.77
C ILE A 236 -13.31 7.67 -19.60
N GLU A 237 -12.57 7.96 -18.53
CA GLU A 237 -11.86 9.23 -18.44
C GLU A 237 -10.72 9.20 -19.49
N VAL A 238 -10.89 10.02 -20.52
CA VAL A 238 -9.87 10.30 -21.54
C VAL A 238 -9.11 11.55 -21.13
#